data_AF-A0A4Q0RZW6-F1
#
_entry.id   AF-A0A4Q0RZW6-F1
#
_cell.length_a   1.000
_cell.length_b   1.000
_cell.length_c   1.000
_cell.angle_alpha   90.00
_cell.angle_beta   90.00
_cell.angle_gamma   90.00
#
_symmetry.space_group_name_H-M   'P 1'
#
loop_
_entity.id
_entity.type
_entity.pdbx_description
1 polymer ?
#
loop_
_entity_poly.entity_id
_entity_poly.type
_entity_poly.pdbx_seq_one_letter_code
_entity_poly.pdbx_strand_id
1 'polypeptide(L)'
;MTAKPAIGIPAILKTAFVNALVALVLFSLMVGIRTEAGASGQLTYWTRFGDLASLVAAVFGGSIVIELLRQWIGPTGAEKLVPPAVQSGISFIGRYLAPALLIFTLLVPVIFYDQRYILDLAILVLTYVMLGWGLNVVVGLAGLLDLGYVAFYAVGAYSYGLLATNFGWSFWICLPLAGILAAFWGVLLGFPVLRLRGDYLAIVTLAFGEIIRLVIINWQDLTGGPNGVSGIPRPSFFGIPLDNSDDGLAARLGIEYSPTHRIVFLFYLILALALLTNWATIRLRRLPIGRAWEALREDEVACRALGINTTTTKLTAFATGAMFGGFAGAFFATRQGFISPESFTFQESALVLAIVVLGGMGSQLGVALSALAMIGGFELFRSLETYRMLVFGMAMVLIMIWRPRGLIGHRAPTVYLTKAQAISSDLVKEGHG
;
A
#
# COMPACT_ATOMS: atom_id res chain seq x y z
N MET A 1 3.90 -30.34 27.74
CA MET A 1 4.91 -30.04 26.71
C MET A 1 4.87 -31.14 25.67
N THR A 2 3.98 -31.04 24.67
CA THR A 2 4.00 -31.94 23.52
C THR A 2 4.78 -31.23 22.41
N ALA A 3 6.07 -31.57 22.29
CA ALA A 3 6.90 -31.07 21.20
C ALA A 3 6.23 -31.47 19.86
N LYS A 4 6.00 -30.49 18.98
CA LYS A 4 5.70 -30.80 17.57
C LYS A 4 6.82 -31.70 17.04
N PRO A 5 6.53 -32.71 16.20
CA PRO A 5 7.57 -33.47 15.57
C PRO A 5 8.45 -32.51 14.76
N ALA A 6 9.74 -32.45 15.09
CA ALA A 6 10.71 -31.73 14.26
C ALA A 6 10.59 -32.29 12.84
N ILE A 7 10.38 -31.42 11.84
CA ILE A 7 10.35 -31.85 10.45
C ILE A 7 11.71 -32.49 10.17
N GLY A 8 11.71 -33.78 9.83
CA GLY A 8 12.96 -34.51 9.62
C GLY A 8 13.83 -33.84 8.56
N ILE A 9 15.14 -33.92 8.74
CA ILE A 9 16.15 -33.46 7.76
C ILE A 9 15.81 -33.87 6.31
N PRO A 10 15.29 -35.08 6.03
CA PRO A 10 14.90 -35.47 4.67
C PRO A 10 13.77 -34.59 4.07
N ALA A 11 12.82 -34.16 4.89
CA ALA A 11 11.73 -33.31 4.45
C ALA A 11 12.19 -31.87 4.18
N ILE A 12 13.11 -31.33 5.00
CA ILE A 12 13.74 -30.03 4.76
C ILE A 12 14.50 -30.03 3.42
N LEU A 13 15.33 -31.06 3.20
CA LEU A 13 16.09 -31.21 1.96
C LEU A 13 15.17 -31.38 0.75
N LYS A 14 14.08 -32.13 0.88
CA LYS A 14 13.07 -32.28 -0.18
C LYS A 14 12.44 -30.94 -0.55
N THR A 15 12.03 -30.14 0.44
CA THR A 15 11.46 -28.80 0.20
C THR A 15 12.48 -27.86 -0.43
N ALA A 16 13.71 -27.83 0.10
CA ALA A 16 14.78 -27.01 -0.45
C ALA A 16 15.11 -27.38 -1.90
N PHE A 17 15.12 -28.68 -2.23
CA PHE A 17 15.33 -29.18 -3.58
C PHE A 17 14.21 -28.75 -4.54
N VAL A 18 12.94 -28.88 -4.12
CA VAL A 18 11.79 -28.40 -4.91
C VAL A 18 11.89 -26.91 -5.16
N ASN A 19 12.20 -26.11 -4.13
CA ASN A 19 12.37 -24.65 -4.27
C ASN A 19 13.52 -24.30 -5.22
N ALA A 20 14.64 -25.01 -5.14
CA ALA A 20 15.79 -24.82 -6.04
C ALA A 20 15.45 -25.19 -7.49
N LEU A 21 14.67 -26.25 -7.71
CA LEU A 21 14.21 -26.66 -9.04
C LEU A 21 13.27 -25.61 -9.64
N VAL A 22 12.34 -25.10 -8.85
CA VAL A 22 11.46 -23.98 -9.25
C VAL A 22 12.30 -22.74 -9.59
N ALA A 23 13.28 -22.39 -8.75
CA ALA A 23 14.18 -21.27 -9.01
C ALA A 23 15.02 -21.48 -10.28
N LEU A 24 15.48 -22.69 -10.55
CA LEU A 24 16.22 -23.01 -11.78
C LEU A 24 15.34 -22.76 -13.00
N VAL A 25 14.08 -23.21 -12.99
CA VAL A 25 13.15 -22.97 -14.09
C VAL A 25 12.91 -21.47 -14.27
N LEU A 26 12.57 -20.74 -13.22
CA LEU A 26 12.27 -19.31 -13.30
C LEU A 26 13.49 -18.47 -13.71
N PHE A 27 14.64 -18.69 -13.08
CA PHE A 27 15.86 -17.92 -13.35
C PHE A 27 16.57 -18.33 -14.63
N SER A 28 16.32 -19.53 -15.17
CA SER A 28 16.90 -19.93 -16.46
C SER A 28 16.51 -18.95 -17.58
N LEU A 29 15.27 -18.48 -17.57
CA LEU A 29 14.76 -17.51 -18.54
C LEU A 29 15.11 -16.07 -18.19
N MET A 30 15.12 -15.71 -16.90
CA MET A 30 15.38 -14.33 -16.47
C MET A 30 16.87 -13.95 -16.42
N VAL A 31 17.74 -14.91 -16.08
CA VAL A 31 19.16 -14.68 -15.82
C VAL A 31 20.03 -15.54 -16.73
N GLY A 32 19.62 -16.79 -16.97
CA GLY A 32 20.42 -17.76 -17.72
C GLY A 32 20.71 -17.33 -19.16
N ILE A 33 19.82 -16.56 -19.78
CA ILE A 33 19.95 -16.07 -21.16
C ILE A 33 19.82 -14.55 -21.17
N ARG A 34 20.88 -13.85 -21.59
CA ARG A 34 20.86 -12.40 -21.83
C ARG A 34 20.87 -12.14 -23.33
N THR A 35 19.90 -11.37 -23.82
CA THR A 35 19.87 -10.89 -25.20
C THR A 35 20.32 -9.44 -25.26
N GLU A 36 21.24 -9.13 -26.17
CA GLU A 36 21.72 -7.76 -26.42
C GLU A 36 21.59 -7.46 -27.92
N ALA A 37 21.16 -6.24 -28.23
CA ALA A 37 21.14 -5.75 -29.61
C ALA A 37 22.58 -5.45 -30.05
N GLY A 38 23.09 -6.21 -31.01
CA GLY A 38 24.40 -5.99 -31.62
C GLY A 38 24.44 -4.69 -32.43
N ALA A 39 25.65 -4.20 -32.72
CA ALA A 39 25.87 -2.92 -33.41
C ALA A 39 25.18 -2.79 -34.79
N SER A 40 24.80 -3.91 -35.41
CA SER A 40 24.08 -3.99 -36.69
C SER A 40 22.58 -4.32 -36.54
N GLY A 41 22.02 -4.28 -35.32
CA GLY A 41 20.62 -4.62 -35.03
C GLY A 41 20.33 -6.13 -34.92
N GLN A 42 21.34 -6.99 -35.00
CA GLN A 42 21.18 -8.44 -34.77
C GLN A 42 21.04 -8.77 -33.28
N LEU A 43 20.16 -9.71 -32.93
CA LEU A 43 20.04 -10.23 -31.56
C LEU A 43 21.21 -11.18 -31.26
N THR A 44 22.11 -10.77 -30.37
CA THR A 44 23.16 -11.64 -29.81
C THR A 44 22.72 -12.17 -28.46
N TYR A 45 22.92 -13.47 -28.21
CA TYR A 45 22.59 -14.08 -26.91
C TYR A 45 23.85 -14.55 -26.20
N TRP A 46 23.90 -14.33 -24.89
CA TRP A 46 24.97 -14.75 -24.00
C TRP A 46 24.37 -15.62 -22.89
N THR A 47 25.00 -16.75 -22.60
CA THR A 47 24.57 -17.61 -21.49
C THR A 47 25.32 -17.25 -20.21
N ARG A 48 24.58 -17.10 -19.12
CA ARG A 48 25.13 -16.81 -17.79
C ARG A 48 24.84 -17.95 -16.82
N PHE A 49 25.26 -19.16 -17.20
CA PHE A 49 24.99 -20.36 -16.41
C PHE A 49 25.68 -20.34 -15.03
N GLY A 50 26.81 -19.63 -14.89
CA GLY A 50 27.46 -19.43 -13.59
C GLY A 50 26.60 -18.61 -12.61
N ASP A 51 26.03 -17.50 -13.08
CA ASP A 51 25.13 -16.66 -12.28
C ASP A 51 23.82 -17.39 -11.95
N LEU A 52 23.30 -18.17 -12.91
CA LEU A 52 22.13 -19.03 -12.68
C LEU A 52 22.41 -20.08 -11.59
N ALA A 53 23.54 -20.78 -11.68
CA ALA A 53 23.91 -21.81 -10.71
C ALA A 53 24.11 -21.23 -9.31
N SER A 54 24.72 -20.05 -9.19
CA SER A 54 24.92 -19.38 -7.90
C SER A 54 23.59 -18.95 -7.28
N LEU A 55 22.65 -18.42 -8.06
CA LEU A 55 21.29 -18.07 -7.59
C LEU A 55 20.49 -19.30 -7.13
N VAL A 56 20.54 -20.40 -7.90
CA VAL A 56 19.86 -21.66 -7.53
C VAL A 56 20.45 -22.23 -6.24
N ALA A 57 21.77 -22.22 -6.10
CA ALA A 57 22.46 -22.63 -4.87
C ALA A 57 22.08 -21.72 -3.68
N ALA A 58 21.97 -20.42 -3.89
CA ALA A 58 21.53 -19.47 -2.88
C ALA A 58 20.08 -19.73 -2.44
N VAL A 59 19.16 -20.05 -3.37
CA VAL A 59 17.78 -20.41 -3.02
C VAL A 59 17.73 -21.75 -2.28
N PHE A 60 18.53 -22.73 -2.67
CA PHE A 60 18.62 -24.01 -1.97
C PHE A 60 19.09 -23.83 -0.53
N GLY A 61 20.23 -23.15 -0.33
CA GLY A 61 20.79 -22.85 0.99
C GLY A 61 19.86 -21.96 1.82
N GLY A 62 19.31 -20.92 1.22
CA GLY A 62 18.34 -20.02 1.84
C GLY A 62 17.06 -20.74 2.27
N SER A 63 16.56 -21.70 1.48
CA SER A 63 15.40 -22.52 1.84
C SER A 63 15.67 -23.40 3.05
N ILE A 64 16.87 -24.00 3.13
CA ILE A 64 17.28 -24.76 4.32
C ILE A 64 17.34 -23.85 5.54
N VAL A 65 17.96 -22.68 5.43
CA VAL A 65 18.05 -21.69 6.51
C VAL A 65 16.66 -21.24 6.95
N ILE A 66 15.76 -20.92 6.01
CA ILE A 66 14.39 -20.52 6.32
C ILE A 66 13.62 -21.64 7.03
N GLU A 67 13.77 -22.89 6.61
CA GLU A 67 13.07 -24.01 7.22
C GLU A 67 13.62 -24.33 8.62
N LEU A 68 14.94 -24.22 8.81
CA LEU A 68 15.57 -24.30 10.13
C LEU A 68 15.10 -23.15 11.04
N LEU A 69 15.04 -21.93 10.51
CA LEU A 69 14.50 -20.77 11.22
C LEU A 69 13.01 -20.95 11.54
N ARG A 70 12.22 -21.59 10.67
CA ARG A 70 10.80 -21.92 10.96
C ARG A 70 10.69 -22.97 12.06
N GLN A 71 11.61 -23.90 12.19
CA GLN A 71 11.61 -24.83 13.32
C GLN A 71 11.99 -24.13 14.63
N TRP A 72 12.90 -23.16 14.57
CA TRP A 72 13.41 -22.47 15.75
C TRP A 72 12.53 -21.29 16.21
N ILE A 73 11.91 -20.58 15.25
CA ILE A 73 11.17 -19.32 15.45
C ILE A 73 9.72 -19.41 14.94
N GLY A 74 9.36 -20.43 14.14
CA GLY A 74 8.00 -20.58 13.63
C GLY A 74 6.98 -20.68 14.77
N PRO A 75 5.69 -20.40 14.50
CA PRO A 75 4.67 -20.29 15.54
C PRO A 75 4.63 -21.58 16.35
N THR A 76 5.29 -21.53 17.51
CA THR A 76 5.20 -22.54 18.53
C THR A 76 3.73 -22.52 18.93
N GLY A 77 3.04 -23.65 18.73
CA GLY A 77 1.64 -23.83 19.13
C GLY A 77 1.44 -23.82 20.65
N ALA A 78 2.31 -23.12 21.37
CA ALA A 78 2.12 -22.72 22.74
C ALA A 78 2.05 -21.20 22.69
N GLU A 79 0.82 -20.68 22.57
CA GLU A 79 0.53 -19.33 23.05
C GLU A 79 1.15 -19.23 24.44
N LYS A 80 2.26 -18.50 24.57
CA LYS A 80 2.51 -17.86 25.85
C LYS A 80 1.33 -16.93 26.00
N LEU A 81 0.32 -17.35 26.78
CA LEU A 81 -0.65 -16.46 27.37
C LEU A 81 0.18 -15.34 27.99
N VAL A 82 0.30 -14.23 27.26
CA VAL A 82 0.99 -13.05 27.75
C VAL A 82 0.34 -12.78 29.10
N PRO A 83 1.10 -12.74 30.21
CA PRO A 83 0.51 -12.59 31.54
C PRO A 83 -0.48 -11.43 31.53
N PRO A 84 -1.63 -11.50 32.23
CA PRO A 84 -2.64 -10.45 32.20
C PRO A 84 -2.07 -9.05 32.48
N ALA A 85 -1.03 -8.97 33.32
CA ALA A 85 -0.28 -7.75 33.62
C ALA A 85 0.54 -7.19 32.43
N VAL A 86 1.06 -8.06 31.57
CA VAL A 86 1.78 -7.68 30.35
C VAL A 86 0.80 -7.37 29.21
N GLN A 87 -0.36 -8.05 29.14
CA GLN A 87 -1.44 -7.67 28.21
C GLN A 87 -2.06 -6.31 28.58
N SER A 88 -2.26 -6.02 29.87
CA SER A 88 -2.73 -4.71 30.32
C SER A 88 -1.70 -3.62 30.07
N GLY A 89 -0.40 -3.90 30.26
CA GLY A 89 0.69 -2.99 29.90
C GLY A 89 0.78 -2.69 28.40
N ILE A 90 0.69 -3.72 27.55
CA ILE A 90 0.73 -3.56 26.08
C ILE A 90 -0.51 -2.84 25.56
N SER A 91 -1.70 -3.11 26.11
CA SER A 91 -2.94 -2.40 25.74
C SER A 91 -2.98 -0.96 26.25
N PHE A 92 -2.38 -0.68 27.42
CA PHE A 92 -2.16 0.67 27.93
C PHE A 92 -1.21 1.44 26.99
N ILE A 93 -0.02 0.90 26.70
CA ILE A 93 0.93 1.51 25.75
C ILE A 93 0.27 1.71 24.38
N GLY A 94 -0.47 0.71 23.87
CA GLY A 94 -1.18 0.81 22.60
C GLY A 94 -2.24 1.93 22.57
N ARG A 95 -2.89 2.21 23.71
CA ARG A 95 -3.88 3.29 23.84
C ARG A 95 -3.26 4.69 23.81
N TYR A 96 -2.05 4.85 24.35
CA TYR A 96 -1.33 6.14 24.34
C TYR A 96 -0.39 6.32 23.15
N LEU A 97 0.03 5.23 22.50
CA LEU A 97 0.94 5.28 21.36
C LEU A 97 0.32 5.99 20.15
N ALA A 98 -0.93 5.68 19.81
CA ALA A 98 -1.63 6.33 18.70
C ALA A 98 -1.77 7.85 18.88
N PRO A 99 -2.28 8.38 20.01
CA PRO A 99 -2.32 9.83 20.22
C PRO A 99 -0.93 10.44 20.34
N ALA A 100 0.05 9.77 20.94
CA ALA A 100 1.43 10.27 21.00
C ALA A 100 2.06 10.41 19.59
N LEU A 101 1.86 9.42 18.72
CA LEU A 101 2.32 9.47 17.32
C LEU A 101 1.62 10.57 16.52
N LEU A 102 0.32 10.78 16.77
CA LEU A 102 -0.44 11.86 16.14
C LEU A 102 0.07 13.23 16.59
N ILE A 103 0.28 13.43 17.89
CA ILE A 103 0.87 14.67 18.43
C ILE A 103 2.26 14.89 17.85
N PHE A 104 3.10 13.85 17.82
CA PHE A 104 4.43 13.92 17.20
C PHE A 104 4.33 14.36 15.74
N THR A 105 3.44 13.74 14.96
CA THR A 105 3.22 14.07 13.54
C THR A 105 2.74 15.51 13.36
N LEU A 106 1.87 16.00 14.23
CA LEU A 106 1.40 17.39 14.21
C LEU A 106 2.54 18.40 14.46
N LEU A 107 3.51 18.02 15.29
CA LEU A 107 4.67 18.83 15.65
C LEU A 107 5.83 18.72 14.65
N VAL A 108 5.84 17.77 13.71
CA VAL A 108 6.93 17.59 12.74
C VAL A 108 7.27 18.90 12.00
N PRO A 109 6.31 19.67 11.44
CA PRO A 109 6.63 20.92 10.74
C PRO A 109 7.19 22.01 11.64
N VAL A 110 6.87 21.96 12.94
CA VAL A 110 7.34 22.94 13.92
C VAL A 110 8.77 22.61 14.37
N ILE A 111 9.05 21.32 14.61
CA ILE A 111 10.36 20.83 15.06
C ILE A 111 11.39 20.88 13.92
N PHE A 112 10.97 20.52 12.71
CA PHE A 112 11.85 20.38 11.54
C PHE A 112 11.62 21.46 10.48
N TYR A 113 11.22 22.66 10.91
CA TYR A 113 10.89 23.77 10.03
C TYR A 113 12.02 24.09 9.02
N ASP A 114 13.25 24.18 9.50
CA ASP A 114 14.42 24.51 8.67
C ASP A 114 14.89 23.33 7.79
N GLN A 115 14.43 22.11 8.07
CA GLN A 115 14.87 20.89 7.40
C GLN A 115 13.86 20.46 6.33
N ARG A 116 13.84 21.19 5.21
CA ARG A 116 12.96 20.91 4.06
C ARG A 116 12.95 19.43 3.65
N TYR A 117 14.10 18.79 3.70
CA TYR A 117 14.25 17.37 3.38
C TYR A 117 13.34 16.46 4.21
N ILE A 118 13.32 16.66 5.53
CA ILE A 118 12.51 15.87 6.46
C ILE A 118 11.02 16.13 6.22
N LEU A 119 10.64 17.38 5.94
CA LEU A 119 9.27 17.72 5.60
C LEU A 119 8.82 17.03 4.32
N ASP A 120 9.65 17.05 3.28
CA ASP A 120 9.35 16.37 2.01
C ASP A 120 9.20 14.85 2.20
N LEU A 121 10.07 14.23 2.98
CA LEU A 121 9.96 12.82 3.34
C LEU A 121 8.68 12.55 4.14
N ALA A 122 8.36 13.38 5.12
CA ALA A 122 7.19 13.18 5.98
C ALA A 122 5.87 13.33 5.19
N ILE A 123 5.81 14.26 4.24
CA ILE A 123 4.69 14.35 3.29
C ILE A 123 4.60 13.06 2.46
N LEU A 124 5.73 12.50 2.01
CA LEU A 124 5.73 11.26 1.22
C LEU A 124 5.20 10.09 2.06
N VAL A 125 5.67 9.94 3.30
CA VAL A 125 5.16 8.95 4.25
C VAL A 125 3.65 9.09 4.40
N LEU A 126 3.14 10.31 4.66
CA LEU A 126 1.70 10.54 4.82
C LEU A 126 0.88 10.21 3.56
N THR A 127 1.40 10.49 2.37
CA THR A 127 0.77 10.06 1.11
C THR A 127 0.65 8.54 1.05
N TYR A 128 1.70 7.81 1.42
CA TYR A 128 1.68 6.34 1.46
C TYR A 128 0.80 5.77 2.58
N VAL A 129 0.71 6.45 3.72
CA VAL A 129 -0.26 6.11 4.78
C VAL A 129 -1.69 6.20 4.23
N MET A 130 -2.02 7.29 3.52
CA MET A 130 -3.33 7.50 2.93
C MET A 130 -3.62 6.47 1.82
N LEU A 131 -2.67 6.20 0.93
CA LEU A 131 -2.77 5.15 -0.10
C LEU A 131 -3.00 3.78 0.54
N GLY A 132 -2.22 3.45 1.56
CA GLY A 132 -2.34 2.20 2.31
C GLY A 132 -3.71 2.08 2.99
N TRP A 133 -4.21 3.14 3.61
CA TRP A 133 -5.55 3.15 4.22
C TRP A 133 -6.67 2.96 3.19
N GLY A 134 -6.54 3.56 2.01
CA GLY A 134 -7.48 3.34 0.90
C GLY A 134 -7.47 1.89 0.39
N LEU A 135 -6.29 1.32 0.13
CA LEU A 135 -6.16 -0.07 -0.30
C LEU A 135 -6.60 -1.05 0.81
N ASN A 136 -6.41 -0.70 2.08
CA ASN A 136 -6.84 -1.49 3.22
C ASN A 136 -8.36 -1.63 3.31
N VAL A 137 -9.15 -0.79 2.64
CA VAL A 137 -10.59 -1.02 2.49
C VAL A 137 -10.86 -2.25 1.62
N VAL A 138 -10.19 -2.35 0.46
CA VAL A 138 -10.40 -3.42 -0.52
C VAL A 138 -9.77 -4.73 -0.04
N VAL A 139 -8.48 -4.69 0.32
CA VAL A 139 -7.71 -5.87 0.72
C VAL A 139 -8.00 -6.23 2.18
N GLY A 140 -8.06 -5.23 3.06
CA GLY A 140 -8.17 -5.44 4.50
C GLY A 140 -9.60 -5.70 4.98
N LEU A 141 -10.61 -4.97 4.49
CA LEU A 141 -11.99 -5.18 4.92
C LEU A 141 -12.71 -6.19 4.02
N ALA A 142 -12.70 -5.98 2.69
CA ALA A 142 -13.43 -6.83 1.75
C ALA A 142 -12.69 -8.12 1.34
N GLY A 143 -11.38 -8.24 1.61
CA GLY A 143 -10.60 -9.44 1.30
C GLY A 143 -10.29 -9.63 -0.17
N LEU A 144 -10.38 -8.57 -0.97
CA LEU A 144 -10.16 -8.59 -2.41
C LEU A 144 -8.72 -8.17 -2.68
N LEU A 145 -7.93 -9.05 -3.31
CA LEU A 145 -6.55 -8.74 -3.66
C LEU A 145 -6.50 -7.79 -4.85
N ASP A 146 -6.00 -6.58 -4.65
CA ASP A 146 -5.87 -5.55 -5.68
C ASP A 146 -4.40 -5.19 -5.89
N LEU A 147 -3.82 -5.76 -6.96
CA LEU A 147 -2.45 -5.46 -7.41
C LEU A 147 -2.41 -4.25 -8.35
N GLY A 148 -3.56 -3.79 -8.82
CA GLY A 148 -3.72 -2.68 -9.76
C GLY A 148 -3.98 -1.34 -9.10
N TYR A 149 -3.86 -1.21 -7.78
CA TYR A 149 -4.27 -0.03 -7.03
C TYR A 149 -3.64 1.28 -7.54
N VAL A 150 -2.42 1.22 -8.09
CA VAL A 150 -1.76 2.37 -8.74
C VAL A 150 -2.58 2.98 -9.88
N ALA A 151 -3.48 2.23 -10.51
CA ALA A 151 -4.39 2.72 -11.53
C ALA A 151 -5.28 3.85 -11.00
N PHE A 152 -5.84 3.69 -9.80
CA PHE A 152 -6.72 4.67 -9.17
C PHE A 152 -5.94 5.90 -8.71
N TYR A 153 -4.71 5.68 -8.27
CA TYR A 153 -3.76 6.75 -7.96
C TYR A 153 -3.42 7.58 -9.21
N ALA A 154 -3.15 6.93 -10.35
CA ALA A 154 -2.92 7.58 -11.64
C ALA A 154 -4.15 8.34 -12.12
N VAL A 155 -5.33 7.71 -12.13
CA VAL A 155 -6.58 8.35 -12.54
C VAL A 155 -6.86 9.60 -11.71
N GLY A 156 -6.66 9.58 -10.39
CA GLY A 156 -6.84 10.77 -9.56
C GLY A 156 -5.83 11.88 -9.86
N ALA A 157 -4.56 11.53 -10.06
CA ALA A 157 -3.50 12.47 -10.41
C ALA A 157 -3.75 13.15 -11.76
N TYR A 158 -4.07 12.37 -12.80
CA TYR A 158 -4.39 12.89 -14.13
C TYR A 158 -5.72 13.64 -14.15
N SER A 159 -6.73 13.19 -13.41
CA SER A 159 -7.99 13.93 -13.28
C SER A 159 -7.75 15.32 -12.69
N TYR A 160 -6.98 15.41 -11.61
CA TYR A 160 -6.61 16.71 -11.03
C TYR A 160 -5.76 17.54 -11.99
N GLY A 161 -4.70 16.96 -12.55
CA GLY A 161 -3.77 17.64 -13.44
C GLY A 161 -4.49 18.26 -14.62
N LEU A 162 -5.32 17.49 -15.32
CA LEU A 162 -6.06 17.93 -16.50
C LEU A 162 -7.17 18.93 -16.18
N LEU A 163 -7.91 18.75 -15.07
CA LEU A 163 -8.96 19.68 -14.69
C LEU A 163 -8.38 21.04 -14.28
N ALA A 164 -7.28 21.02 -13.52
CA ALA A 164 -6.65 22.24 -13.03
C ALA A 164 -5.92 23.00 -14.16
N THR A 165 -5.25 22.32 -15.10
CA THR A 165 -4.54 23.00 -16.20
C THR A 165 -5.47 23.50 -17.30
N ASN A 166 -6.48 22.72 -17.70
CA ASN A 166 -7.35 23.09 -18.82
C ASN A 166 -8.48 24.04 -18.42
N PHE A 167 -9.07 23.86 -17.24
CA PHE A 167 -10.22 24.66 -16.81
C PHE A 167 -9.87 25.71 -15.74
N GLY A 168 -8.63 25.70 -15.21
CA GLY A 168 -8.21 26.65 -14.16
C GLY A 168 -8.97 26.48 -12.85
N TRP A 169 -9.61 25.32 -12.62
CA TRP A 169 -10.42 25.10 -11.43
C TRP A 169 -9.56 24.99 -10.17
N SER A 170 -10.12 25.46 -9.06
CA SER A 170 -9.41 25.47 -7.79
C SER A 170 -9.18 24.04 -7.27
N PHE A 171 -8.12 23.89 -6.45
CA PHE A 171 -7.77 22.60 -5.87
C PHE A 171 -8.94 21.92 -5.15
N TRP A 172 -9.75 22.72 -4.44
CA TRP A 172 -10.86 22.24 -3.62
C TRP A 172 -12.02 21.68 -4.43
N ILE A 173 -12.18 22.09 -5.70
CA ILE A 173 -13.19 21.57 -6.62
C ILE A 173 -12.64 20.33 -7.35
N CYS A 174 -11.38 20.39 -7.78
CA CYS A 174 -10.74 19.27 -8.48
C CYS A 174 -10.53 18.06 -7.57
N LEU A 175 -10.29 18.25 -6.27
CA LEU A 175 -10.07 17.16 -5.30
C LEU A 175 -11.27 16.19 -5.21
N PRO A 176 -12.52 16.62 -4.89
CA PRO A 176 -13.67 15.72 -4.86
C PRO A 176 -13.95 15.09 -6.22
N LEU A 177 -13.78 15.83 -7.32
CA LEU A 177 -13.97 15.30 -8.67
C LEU A 177 -12.97 14.20 -9.02
N ALA A 178 -11.69 14.37 -8.66
CA ALA A 178 -10.67 13.36 -8.85
C ALA A 178 -11.01 12.07 -8.08
N GLY A 179 -11.53 12.18 -6.85
CA GLY A 179 -12.02 11.03 -6.09
C GLY A 179 -13.23 10.36 -6.70
N ILE A 180 -14.21 11.13 -7.20
CA ILE A 180 -15.40 10.59 -7.88
C ILE A 180 -15.01 9.87 -9.18
N LEU A 181 -14.11 10.44 -9.98
CA LEU A 181 -13.61 9.82 -11.20
C LEU A 181 -12.84 8.55 -10.89
N ALA A 182 -11.99 8.55 -9.86
CA ALA A 182 -11.31 7.33 -9.42
C ALA A 182 -12.32 6.27 -8.93
N ALA A 183 -13.35 6.65 -8.17
CA ALA A 183 -14.42 5.76 -7.75
C ALA A 183 -15.19 5.16 -8.93
N PHE A 184 -15.47 5.96 -9.96
CA PHE A 184 -16.10 5.51 -11.20
C PHE A 184 -15.25 4.45 -11.90
N TRP A 185 -13.94 4.68 -12.06
CA TRP A 185 -13.03 3.69 -12.61
C TRP A 185 -12.89 2.45 -11.71
N GLY A 186 -13.01 2.61 -10.39
CA GLY A 186 -13.10 1.49 -9.44
C GLY A 186 -14.33 0.62 -9.66
N VAL A 187 -15.50 1.21 -9.91
CA VAL A 187 -16.73 0.46 -10.27
C VAL A 187 -16.58 -0.20 -11.65
N LEU A 188 -16.00 0.52 -12.61
CA LEU A 188 -15.75 0.01 -13.97
C LEU A 188 -14.85 -1.23 -13.94
N LEU A 189 -13.77 -1.21 -13.16
CA LEU A 189 -12.92 -2.38 -12.92
C LEU A 189 -13.67 -3.47 -12.14
N GLY A 190 -14.45 -3.07 -11.14
CA GLY A 190 -15.17 -3.99 -10.28
C GLY A 190 -16.10 -4.92 -11.06
N PHE A 191 -16.73 -4.42 -12.13
CA PHE A 191 -17.72 -5.16 -12.94
C PHE A 191 -17.18 -6.45 -13.62
N PRO A 192 -16.11 -6.43 -14.45
CA PRO A 192 -15.55 -7.65 -15.03
C PRO A 192 -14.97 -8.60 -13.98
N VAL A 193 -14.55 -8.07 -12.84
CA VAL A 193 -13.87 -8.80 -11.77
C VAL A 193 -14.85 -9.52 -10.84
N LEU A 194 -16.16 -9.22 -10.88
CA LEU A 194 -17.17 -9.82 -9.98
C LEU A 194 -17.19 -11.35 -9.96
N ARG A 195 -16.80 -11.99 -11.07
CA ARG A 195 -16.80 -13.45 -11.25
C ARG A 195 -15.48 -14.11 -10.85
N LEU A 196 -14.45 -13.32 -10.52
CA LEU A 196 -13.11 -13.81 -10.21
C LEU A 196 -12.90 -13.88 -8.70
N ARG A 197 -12.01 -14.79 -8.29
CA ARG A 197 -11.65 -15.02 -6.88
C ARG A 197 -10.15 -15.28 -6.75
N GLY A 198 -9.62 -14.94 -5.58
CA GLY A 198 -8.23 -15.21 -5.23
C GLY A 198 -7.26 -14.63 -6.26
N ASP A 199 -6.37 -15.48 -6.77
CA ASP A 199 -5.26 -15.07 -7.64
C ASP A 199 -5.73 -14.54 -9.00
N TYR A 200 -6.86 -15.03 -9.54
CA TYR A 200 -7.41 -14.53 -10.80
C TYR A 200 -7.83 -13.07 -10.71
N LEU A 201 -8.39 -12.68 -9.56
CA LEU A 201 -8.75 -11.29 -9.27
C LEU A 201 -7.48 -10.40 -9.24
N ALA A 202 -6.40 -10.90 -8.63
CA ALA A 202 -5.12 -10.19 -8.56
C ALA A 202 -4.50 -9.97 -9.94
N ILE A 203 -4.53 -10.98 -10.81
CA ILE A 203 -4.01 -10.89 -12.18
C ILE A 203 -4.77 -9.84 -13.00
N VAL A 204 -6.10 -9.82 -12.89
CA VAL A 204 -6.93 -8.87 -13.65
C VAL A 204 -6.76 -7.44 -13.16
N THR A 205 -6.64 -7.22 -11.84
CA THR A 205 -6.35 -5.88 -11.31
C THR A 205 -4.97 -5.38 -11.77
N LEU A 206 -3.94 -6.23 -11.76
CA LEU A 206 -2.63 -5.89 -12.33
C LEU A 206 -2.73 -5.50 -13.80
N ALA A 207 -3.42 -6.31 -14.61
CA ALA A 207 -3.63 -6.01 -16.02
C ALA A 207 -4.35 -4.68 -16.23
N PHE A 208 -5.37 -4.37 -15.41
CA PHE A 208 -6.05 -3.08 -15.46
C PHE A 208 -5.13 -1.91 -15.14
N GLY A 209 -4.26 -2.03 -14.14
CA GLY A 209 -3.27 -0.99 -13.84
C GLY A 209 -2.32 -0.72 -15.00
N GLU A 210 -1.83 -1.78 -15.66
CA GLU A 210 -1.02 -1.63 -16.86
C GLU A 210 -1.81 -1.08 -18.05
N ILE A 211 -3.08 -1.45 -18.22
CA ILE A 211 -3.95 -0.88 -19.26
C ILE A 211 -4.10 0.63 -19.04
N ILE A 212 -4.39 1.09 -17.82
CA ILE A 212 -4.50 2.53 -17.52
C ILE A 212 -3.19 3.25 -17.83
N ARG A 213 -2.05 2.69 -17.43
CA ARG A 213 -0.73 3.26 -17.73
C ARG A 213 -0.49 3.36 -19.24
N LEU A 214 -0.80 2.31 -19.99
CA LEU A 214 -0.68 2.29 -21.46
C LEU A 214 -1.62 3.28 -22.13
N VAL A 215 -2.86 3.42 -21.66
CA VAL A 215 -3.81 4.42 -22.15
C VAL A 215 -3.25 5.83 -21.94
N ILE A 216 -2.72 6.11 -20.75
CA ILE A 216 -2.11 7.41 -20.44
C ILE A 216 -0.90 7.68 -21.35
N ILE A 217 -0.06 6.67 -21.63
CA ILE A 217 1.12 6.84 -22.51
C ILE A 217 0.72 7.07 -23.97
N ASN A 218 -0.29 6.36 -24.47
CA ASN A 218 -0.66 6.41 -25.88
C ASN A 218 -1.62 7.56 -26.21
N TRP A 219 -2.39 8.06 -25.25
CA TRP A 219 -3.39 9.10 -25.47
C TRP A 219 -2.80 10.52 -25.43
N GLN A 220 -1.88 10.79 -26.34
CA GLN A 220 -1.08 12.03 -26.36
C GLN A 220 -1.93 13.31 -26.36
N ASP A 221 -3.03 13.33 -27.10
CA ASP A 221 -3.91 14.50 -27.22
C ASP A 221 -4.54 14.93 -25.88
N LEU A 222 -4.79 13.97 -24.98
CA LEU A 222 -5.43 14.24 -23.69
C LEU A 222 -4.42 14.36 -22.55
N THR A 223 -3.45 13.45 -22.47
CA THR A 223 -2.56 13.30 -21.31
C THR A 223 -1.16 13.86 -21.52
N GLY A 224 -0.81 14.25 -22.75
CA GLY A 224 0.57 14.56 -23.14
C GLY A 224 1.44 13.32 -23.37
N GLY A 225 0.89 12.10 -23.21
CA GLY A 225 1.61 10.85 -23.43
C GLY A 225 2.84 10.72 -22.52
N PRO A 226 4.02 10.35 -23.06
CA PRO A 226 5.27 10.27 -22.28
C PRO A 226 5.73 11.60 -21.69
N ASN A 227 5.34 12.73 -22.29
CA ASN A 227 5.72 14.05 -21.78
C ASN A 227 4.97 14.41 -20.49
N GLY A 228 3.85 13.73 -20.20
CA GLY A 228 3.03 13.99 -19.04
C GLY A 228 2.36 15.37 -19.05
N VAL A 229 1.85 15.76 -17.89
CA VAL A 229 1.19 17.06 -17.68
C VAL A 229 2.06 17.93 -16.77
N SER A 230 2.49 19.09 -17.29
CA SER A 230 3.30 20.07 -16.57
C SER A 230 2.52 21.33 -16.24
N GLY A 231 3.08 22.18 -15.38
CA GLY A 231 2.46 23.45 -15.01
C GLY A 231 1.21 23.30 -14.14
N ILE A 232 1.10 22.19 -13.41
CA ILE A 232 -0.07 21.92 -12.58
C ILE A 232 -0.14 22.98 -11.46
N PRO A 233 -1.26 23.73 -11.35
CA PRO A 233 -1.42 24.75 -10.34
C PRO A 233 -1.26 24.18 -8.93
N ARG A 234 -0.50 24.90 -8.11
CA ARG A 234 -0.30 24.61 -6.69
C ARG A 234 -1.56 24.97 -5.90
N PRO A 235 -1.83 24.32 -4.76
CA PRO A 235 -3.06 24.53 -4.03
C PRO A 235 -3.02 25.87 -3.28
N SER A 236 -4.08 26.66 -3.42
CA SER A 236 -4.34 27.88 -2.65
C SER A 236 -5.12 27.58 -1.37
N PHE A 237 -4.92 28.35 -0.31
CA PHE A 237 -5.76 28.29 0.89
C PHE A 237 -7.11 28.98 0.61
N PHE A 238 -8.10 28.22 0.13
CA PHE A 238 -9.43 28.71 -0.24
C PHE A 238 -9.43 30.01 -1.08
N GLY A 239 -8.58 30.07 -2.11
CA GLY A 239 -8.45 31.24 -2.99
C GLY A 239 -7.35 32.22 -2.58
N ILE A 240 -6.73 32.05 -1.41
CA ILE A 240 -5.56 32.84 -0.99
C ILE A 240 -4.29 32.16 -1.51
N PRO A 241 -3.47 32.84 -2.34
CA PRO A 241 -2.25 32.24 -2.87
C PRO A 241 -1.18 32.10 -1.76
N LEU A 242 -0.33 31.08 -1.90
CA LEU A 242 0.82 30.80 -1.03
C LEU A 242 2.13 31.19 -1.72
N ASP A 243 2.16 32.41 -2.24
CA ASP A 243 3.30 33.04 -2.90
C ASP A 243 3.71 34.33 -2.15
N ASN A 244 4.74 35.00 -2.66
CA ASN A 244 5.24 36.27 -2.11
C ASN A 244 4.42 37.47 -2.60
N SER A 245 3.15 37.27 -2.97
CA SER A 245 2.28 38.37 -3.39
C SER A 245 1.76 39.13 -2.18
N ASP A 246 1.41 40.40 -2.37
CA ASP A 246 0.80 41.25 -1.32
C ASP A 246 -0.54 40.69 -0.82
N ASP A 247 -1.22 39.89 -1.65
CA ASP A 247 -2.46 39.17 -1.32
C ASP A 247 -2.21 37.77 -0.72
N GLY A 248 -0.94 37.35 -0.65
CA GLY A 248 -0.52 36.04 -0.19
C GLY A 248 -0.79 35.79 1.29
N LEU A 249 -0.92 34.52 1.66
CA LEU A 249 -1.22 34.11 3.03
C LEU A 249 -0.18 34.62 4.05
N ALA A 250 1.08 34.75 3.65
CA ALA A 250 2.14 35.31 4.48
C ALA A 250 1.94 36.81 4.78
N ALA A 251 1.60 37.60 3.74
CA ALA A 251 1.32 39.03 3.86
C ALA A 251 0.07 39.29 4.74
N ARG A 252 -1.00 38.51 4.55
CA ARG A 252 -2.24 38.62 5.34
C ARG A 252 -2.06 38.26 6.82
N LEU A 253 -1.10 37.39 7.13
CA LEU A 253 -0.76 37.01 8.51
C LEU A 253 0.34 37.89 9.12
N GLY A 254 0.90 38.84 8.37
CA GLY A 254 1.99 39.71 8.82
C GLY A 254 3.30 38.96 9.10
N ILE A 255 3.52 37.80 8.46
CA ILE A 255 4.72 36.98 8.62
C ILE A 255 5.63 37.11 7.40
N GLU A 256 6.95 37.06 7.61
CA GLU A 256 7.92 37.09 6.52
C GLU A 256 7.73 35.89 5.58
N TYR A 257 7.70 36.14 4.27
CA TYR A 257 7.50 35.05 3.31
C TYR A 257 8.71 34.11 3.27
N SER A 258 8.47 32.84 3.61
CA SER A 258 9.42 31.75 3.39
C SER A 258 8.82 30.70 2.45
N PRO A 259 9.58 30.16 1.48
CA PRO A 259 9.16 29.02 0.65
C PRO A 259 8.75 27.79 1.46
N THR A 260 9.25 27.66 2.70
CA THR A 260 8.93 26.58 3.64
C THR A 260 7.46 26.60 4.06
N HIS A 261 6.83 27.78 4.15
CA HIS A 261 5.40 27.90 4.52
C HIS A 261 4.49 27.09 3.61
N ARG A 262 4.81 27.01 2.31
CA ARG A 262 4.05 26.20 1.36
C ARG A 262 4.18 24.70 1.64
N ILE A 263 5.37 24.24 1.99
CA ILE A 263 5.63 22.83 2.28
C ILE A 263 4.93 22.44 3.58
N VAL A 264 4.96 23.31 4.58
CA VAL A 264 4.21 23.16 5.83
C VAL A 264 2.70 23.10 5.56
N PHE A 265 2.18 23.95 4.68
CA PHE A 265 0.78 23.88 4.26
C PHE A 265 0.43 22.54 3.59
N LEU A 266 1.26 22.07 2.64
CA LEU A 266 1.07 20.78 1.99
C LEU A 266 1.14 19.62 2.98
N PHE A 267 2.00 19.70 4.00
CA PHE A 267 2.06 18.73 5.08
C PHE A 267 0.76 18.67 5.87
N TYR A 268 0.24 19.80 6.32
CA TYR A 268 -1.03 19.83 7.06
C TYR A 268 -2.21 19.43 6.18
N LEU A 269 -2.16 19.73 4.88
CA LEU A 269 -3.17 19.31 3.92
C LEU A 269 -3.21 17.78 3.78
N ILE A 270 -2.07 17.10 3.54
CA ILE A 270 -2.07 15.63 3.45
C ILE A 270 -2.37 14.98 4.80
N LEU A 271 -1.92 15.57 5.91
CA LEU A 271 -2.27 15.08 7.24
C LEU A 271 -3.79 15.14 7.46
N ALA A 272 -4.43 16.25 7.09
CA ALA A 272 -5.88 16.40 7.18
C ALA A 272 -6.61 15.39 6.28
N LEU A 273 -6.16 15.20 5.04
CA LEU A 273 -6.74 14.20 4.11
C LEU A 273 -6.55 12.76 4.61
N ALA A 274 -5.38 12.44 5.16
CA ALA A 274 -5.10 11.14 5.74
C ALA A 274 -5.99 10.91 6.97
N LEU A 275 -6.08 11.87 7.90
CA LEU A 275 -6.95 11.77 9.07
C LEU A 275 -8.44 11.66 8.68
N LEU A 276 -8.87 12.40 7.67
CA LEU A 276 -10.22 12.29 7.10
C LEU A 276 -10.45 10.88 6.53
N THR A 277 -9.49 10.33 5.81
CA THR A 277 -9.54 8.97 5.25
C THR A 277 -9.63 7.92 6.36
N ASN A 278 -8.82 8.04 7.42
CA ASN A 278 -8.87 7.16 8.58
C ASN A 278 -10.21 7.26 9.31
N TRP A 279 -10.68 8.48 9.57
CA TRP A 279 -11.98 8.73 10.20
C TRP A 279 -13.14 8.14 9.38
N ALA A 280 -13.16 8.40 8.06
CA ALA A 280 -14.16 7.87 7.14
C ALA A 280 -14.12 6.34 7.12
N THR A 281 -12.94 5.73 7.08
CA THR A 281 -12.79 4.27 7.08
C THR A 281 -13.27 3.64 8.39
N ILE A 282 -12.92 4.22 9.54
CA ILE A 282 -13.42 3.76 10.85
C ILE A 282 -14.95 3.89 10.92
N ARG A 283 -15.51 4.97 10.35
CA ARG A 283 -16.96 5.18 10.31
C ARG A 283 -17.64 4.16 9.40
N LEU A 284 -17.13 3.96 8.20
CA LEU A 284 -17.63 2.99 7.21
C LEU A 284 -17.61 1.56 7.77
N ARG A 285 -16.55 1.17 8.48
CA ARG A 285 -16.43 -0.13 9.16
C ARG A 285 -17.58 -0.40 10.14
N ARG A 286 -18.09 0.64 10.81
CA ARG A 286 -19.22 0.51 11.76
C ARG A 286 -20.59 0.48 11.06
N LEU A 287 -20.68 1.01 9.84
CA LEU A 287 -21.90 1.05 9.04
C LEU A 287 -22.23 -0.32 8.43
N PRO A 288 -23.49 -0.55 7.98
CA PRO A 288 -23.89 -1.82 7.36
C PRO A 288 -23.01 -2.22 6.16
N ILE A 289 -22.54 -1.24 5.39
CA ILE A 289 -21.68 -1.47 4.23
C ILE A 289 -20.32 -2.08 4.62
N GLY A 290 -19.70 -1.57 5.69
CA GLY A 290 -18.44 -2.09 6.20
C GLY A 290 -18.57 -3.46 6.84
N ARG A 291 -19.69 -3.70 7.55
CA ARG A 291 -20.00 -5.04 8.09
C ARG A 291 -20.22 -6.06 6.96
N ALA A 292 -20.85 -5.65 5.86
CA ALA A 292 -21.02 -6.49 4.68
C ALA A 292 -19.67 -6.80 4.01
N TRP A 293 -18.73 -5.86 3.97
CA TRP A 293 -17.36 -6.13 3.49
C TRP A 293 -16.65 -7.15 4.38
N GLU A 294 -16.68 -6.98 5.70
CA GLU A 294 -16.08 -7.94 6.64
C GLU A 294 -16.71 -9.33 6.50
N ALA A 295 -18.04 -9.43 6.38
CA ALA A 295 -18.72 -10.71 6.20
C ALA A 295 -18.37 -11.37 4.86
N LEU A 296 -18.34 -10.59 3.77
CA LEU A 296 -17.99 -11.07 2.43
C LEU A 296 -16.60 -11.68 2.38
N ARG A 297 -15.65 -11.09 3.12
CA ARG A 297 -14.27 -11.56 3.23
C ARG A 297 -14.16 -12.93 3.88
N GLU A 298 -15.00 -13.22 4.88
CA GLU A 298 -14.96 -14.49 5.61
C GLU A 298 -15.64 -15.61 4.80
N ASP A 299 -16.87 -15.38 4.31
CA ASP A 299 -17.55 -16.34 3.42
C ASP A 299 -18.58 -15.66 2.48
N GLU A 300 -18.23 -15.61 1.18
CA GLU A 300 -19.09 -15.06 0.13
C GLU A 300 -20.37 -15.92 -0.09
N VAL A 301 -20.29 -17.24 0.05
CA VAL A 301 -21.42 -18.16 -0.15
C VAL A 301 -22.42 -18.01 0.98
N ALA A 302 -21.96 -17.94 2.24
CA ALA A 302 -22.82 -17.69 3.39
C ALA A 302 -23.49 -16.31 3.31
N CYS A 303 -22.76 -15.26 2.91
CA CYS A 303 -23.33 -13.93 2.69
C CYS A 303 -24.47 -13.96 1.66
N ARG A 304 -24.29 -14.70 0.57
CA ARG A 304 -25.31 -14.84 -0.48
C ARG A 304 -26.54 -15.59 0.03
N ALA A 305 -26.37 -16.62 0.86
CA ALA A 305 -27.47 -17.36 1.48
C ALA A 305 -28.29 -16.47 2.45
N LEU A 306 -27.64 -15.51 3.10
CA LEU A 306 -28.27 -14.52 3.98
C LEU A 306 -28.89 -13.31 3.23
N GLY A 307 -28.89 -13.32 1.89
CA GLY A 307 -29.49 -12.26 1.06
C GLY A 307 -28.60 -11.02 0.87
N ILE A 308 -27.32 -11.05 1.25
CA ILE A 308 -26.39 -9.95 0.98
C ILE A 308 -26.02 -9.98 -0.51
N ASN A 309 -26.25 -8.85 -1.20
CA ASN A 309 -25.84 -8.72 -2.60
C ASN A 309 -24.32 -8.60 -2.71
N THR A 310 -23.67 -9.72 -3.03
CA THR A 310 -22.20 -9.81 -3.16
C THR A 310 -21.64 -8.86 -4.22
N THR A 311 -22.42 -8.55 -5.26
CA THR A 311 -22.01 -7.67 -6.35
C THR A 311 -21.88 -6.23 -5.87
N THR A 312 -22.94 -5.67 -5.28
CA THR A 312 -22.90 -4.29 -4.77
C THR A 312 -21.87 -4.13 -3.66
N THR A 313 -21.70 -5.16 -2.83
CA THR A 313 -20.70 -5.15 -1.75
C THR A 313 -19.27 -5.11 -2.30
N LYS A 314 -18.94 -5.88 -3.35
CA LYS A 314 -17.63 -5.79 -4.03
C LYS A 314 -17.42 -4.44 -4.72
N LEU A 315 -18.42 -3.97 -5.48
CA LEU A 315 -18.33 -2.71 -6.22
C LEU A 315 -18.13 -1.52 -5.28
N THR A 316 -18.83 -1.48 -4.15
CA THR A 316 -18.68 -0.40 -3.16
C THR A 316 -17.32 -0.44 -2.47
N ALA A 317 -16.74 -1.62 -2.23
CA ALA A 317 -15.38 -1.73 -1.71
C ALA A 317 -14.36 -1.15 -2.70
N PHE A 318 -14.42 -1.55 -3.99
CA PHE A 318 -13.57 -1.00 -5.03
C PHE A 318 -13.76 0.50 -5.23
N ALA A 319 -15.00 0.99 -5.28
CA ALA A 319 -15.29 2.42 -5.44
C ALA A 319 -14.69 3.25 -4.29
N THR A 320 -14.86 2.79 -3.05
CA THR A 320 -14.35 3.50 -1.86
C THR A 320 -12.83 3.47 -1.78
N GLY A 321 -12.20 2.33 -2.04
CA GLY A 321 -10.74 2.22 -2.09
C GLY A 321 -10.15 3.09 -3.21
N ALA A 322 -10.72 3.01 -4.40
CA ALA A 322 -10.30 3.81 -5.54
C ALA A 322 -10.48 5.31 -5.30
N MET A 323 -11.55 5.74 -4.63
CA MET A 323 -11.78 7.14 -4.25
C MET A 323 -10.63 7.68 -3.38
N PHE A 324 -10.22 6.94 -2.34
CA PHE A 324 -9.10 7.34 -1.49
C PHE A 324 -7.75 7.31 -2.23
N GLY A 325 -7.55 6.34 -3.13
CA GLY A 325 -6.41 6.32 -4.05
C GLY A 325 -6.38 7.55 -4.97
N GLY A 326 -7.54 7.96 -5.48
CA GLY A 326 -7.70 9.13 -6.34
C GLY A 326 -7.39 10.44 -5.61
N PHE A 327 -7.82 10.58 -4.36
CA PHE A 327 -7.47 11.74 -3.54
C PHE A 327 -5.97 11.85 -3.26
N ALA A 328 -5.30 10.72 -2.98
CA ALA A 328 -3.85 10.69 -2.85
C ALA A 328 -3.17 11.09 -4.18
N GLY A 329 -3.73 10.66 -5.32
CA GLY A 329 -3.27 11.03 -6.66
C GLY A 329 -3.37 12.52 -6.94
N ALA A 330 -4.52 13.12 -6.63
CA ALA A 330 -4.72 14.56 -6.75
C ALA A 330 -3.73 15.35 -5.88
N PHE A 331 -3.49 14.89 -4.64
CA PHE A 331 -2.50 15.49 -3.77
C PHE A 331 -1.07 15.36 -4.33
N PHE A 332 -0.70 14.19 -4.86
CA PHE A 332 0.59 13.98 -5.49
C PHE A 332 0.82 14.92 -6.67
N ALA A 333 -0.18 15.05 -7.55
CA ALA A 333 -0.10 15.92 -8.72
C ALA A 333 0.11 17.40 -8.34
N THR A 334 -0.62 17.90 -7.34
CA THR A 334 -0.45 19.29 -6.87
C THR A 334 0.88 19.52 -6.15
N ARG A 335 1.37 18.50 -5.42
CA ARG A 335 2.67 18.56 -4.75
C ARG A 335 3.82 18.65 -5.75
N GLN A 336 3.82 17.77 -6.75
CA GLN A 336 4.91 17.65 -7.70
C GLN A 336 4.88 18.76 -8.76
N GLY A 337 3.70 19.28 -9.10
CA GLY A 337 3.53 20.30 -10.15
C GLY A 337 3.72 19.75 -11.57
N PHE A 338 4.02 18.46 -11.68
CA PHE A 338 4.25 17.70 -12.89
C PHE A 338 3.89 16.24 -12.61
N ILE A 339 3.21 15.59 -13.55
CA ILE A 339 2.92 14.15 -13.48
C ILE A 339 3.31 13.50 -14.80
N SER A 340 3.94 12.34 -14.70
CA SER A 340 4.29 11.52 -15.86
C SER A 340 3.84 10.08 -15.66
N PRO A 341 3.64 9.30 -16.74
CA PRO A 341 3.18 7.92 -16.64
C PRO A 341 4.15 7.01 -15.88
N GLU A 342 5.45 7.33 -15.88
CA GLU A 342 6.49 6.58 -15.15
C GLU A 342 6.35 6.70 -13.63
N SER A 343 5.59 7.68 -13.13
CA SER A 343 5.29 7.81 -11.70
C SER A 343 4.28 6.76 -11.20
N PHE A 344 3.62 6.03 -12.11
CA PHE A 344 2.49 5.15 -11.81
C PHE A 344 2.75 3.71 -12.30
N THR A 345 3.83 3.10 -11.81
CA THR A 345 4.22 1.73 -12.20
C THR A 345 3.65 0.67 -11.27
N PHE A 346 3.64 -0.59 -11.73
CA PHE A 346 3.31 -1.75 -10.90
C PHE A 346 4.13 -1.79 -9.59
N GLN A 347 5.38 -1.34 -9.61
CA GLN A 347 6.24 -1.33 -8.44
C GLN A 347 5.66 -0.46 -7.31
N GLU A 348 5.07 0.69 -7.65
CA GLU A 348 4.41 1.55 -6.66
C GLU A 348 3.18 0.86 -6.07
N SER A 349 2.40 0.16 -6.90
CA SER A 349 1.26 -0.65 -6.43
C SER A 349 1.70 -1.74 -5.46
N ALA A 350 2.76 -2.46 -5.80
CA ALA A 350 3.34 -3.52 -4.98
C ALA A 350 3.86 -2.96 -3.64
N LEU A 351 4.42 -1.75 -3.64
CA LEU A 351 4.87 -1.07 -2.44
C LEU A 351 3.69 -0.70 -1.52
N VAL A 352 2.60 -0.15 -2.06
CA VAL A 352 1.39 0.14 -1.28
C VAL A 352 0.78 -1.14 -0.71
N LEU A 353 0.69 -2.22 -1.51
CA LEU A 353 0.22 -3.51 -1.02
C LEU A 353 1.12 -4.06 0.09
N ALA A 354 2.43 -3.98 -0.06
CA ALA A 354 3.37 -4.42 0.95
C ALA A 354 3.22 -3.64 2.25
N ILE A 355 2.98 -2.32 2.20
CA ILE A 355 2.66 -1.52 3.39
C ILE A 355 1.41 -2.05 4.11
N VAL A 356 0.36 -2.42 3.35
CA VAL A 356 -0.87 -2.97 3.92
C VAL A 356 -0.67 -4.35 4.53
N VAL A 357 0.06 -5.23 3.84
CA VAL A 357 0.34 -6.59 4.28
C VAL A 357 1.28 -6.60 5.49
N LEU A 358 2.37 -5.83 5.45
CA LEU A 358 3.35 -5.67 6.53
C LEU A 358 2.70 -5.02 7.75
N GLY A 359 1.89 -3.98 7.57
CA GLY A 359 1.14 -3.35 8.66
C GLY A 359 0.11 -4.28 9.31
N GLY A 360 -0.47 -5.17 8.51
CA GLY A 360 -1.50 -6.12 8.91
C GLY A 360 -2.87 -5.72 8.35
N MET A 361 -3.41 -6.57 7.48
CA MET A 361 -4.70 -6.37 6.82
C MET A 361 -5.82 -6.08 7.83
N GLY A 362 -6.43 -4.89 7.71
CA GLY A 362 -7.50 -4.41 8.60
C GLY A 362 -7.04 -3.51 9.75
N SER A 363 -5.73 -3.28 9.94
CA SER A 363 -5.18 -2.44 11.01
C SER A 363 -4.73 -1.07 10.52
N GLN A 364 -5.45 0.00 10.87
CA GLN A 364 -5.10 1.37 10.45
C GLN A 364 -3.74 1.82 11.03
N LEU A 365 -3.49 1.57 12.32
CA LEU A 365 -2.22 1.89 12.97
C LEU A 365 -1.06 1.05 12.43
N GLY A 366 -1.31 -0.22 12.11
CA GLY A 366 -0.33 -1.10 11.50
C GLY A 366 0.13 -0.59 10.14
N VAL A 367 -0.81 -0.20 9.28
CA VAL A 367 -0.54 0.41 7.96
C VAL A 367 0.29 1.68 8.12
N ALA A 368 -0.06 2.55 9.09
CA ALA A 368 0.67 3.81 9.29
C ALA A 368 2.12 3.60 9.73
N LEU A 369 2.33 2.69 10.70
CA LEU A 369 3.68 2.33 11.17
C LEU A 369 4.49 1.61 10.10
N SER A 370 3.84 0.78 9.30
CA SER A 370 4.47 0.13 8.15
C SER A 370 4.90 1.14 7.09
N ALA A 371 4.06 2.12 6.76
CA ALA A 371 4.41 3.17 5.82
C ALA A 371 5.60 4.00 6.33
N LEU A 372 5.61 4.35 7.62
CA LEU A 372 6.73 5.05 8.26
C LEU A 372 8.02 4.21 8.21
N ALA A 373 7.95 2.92 8.54
CA ALA A 373 9.10 2.03 8.54
C ALA A 373 9.63 1.76 7.13
N MET A 374 8.75 1.57 6.14
CA MET A 374 9.15 1.33 4.77
C MET A 374 9.65 2.63 4.13
N ILE A 375 8.80 3.64 3.99
CA ILE A 375 9.19 4.88 3.31
C ILE A 375 10.27 5.65 4.09
N GLY A 376 10.07 5.83 5.40
CA GLY A 376 11.02 6.56 6.25
C GLY A 376 12.26 5.75 6.60
N GLY A 377 12.14 4.44 6.82
CA GLY A 377 13.31 3.59 7.11
C GLY A 377 14.18 3.33 5.88
N PHE A 378 13.61 3.27 4.67
CA PHE A 378 14.41 3.16 3.44
C PHE A 378 15.25 4.40 3.15
N GLU A 379 14.96 5.53 3.79
CA GLU A 379 15.83 6.70 3.72
C GLU A 379 17.22 6.42 4.32
N LEU A 380 17.28 5.63 5.40
CA LEU A 380 18.56 5.21 6.00
C LEU A 380 19.36 4.31 5.05
N PHE A 381 18.68 3.65 4.11
CA PHE A 381 19.27 2.80 3.08
C PHE A 381 19.44 3.52 1.74
N ARG A 382 19.30 4.85 1.69
CA ARG A 382 19.41 5.62 0.44
C ARG A 382 20.75 5.42 -0.28
N SER A 383 21.84 5.22 0.46
CA SER A 383 23.16 4.90 -0.09
C SER A 383 23.25 3.52 -0.77
N LEU A 384 22.25 2.65 -0.56
CA LEU A 384 22.11 1.32 -1.13
C LEU A 384 20.94 1.28 -2.14
N GLU A 385 20.76 2.33 -2.95
CA GLU A 385 19.65 2.48 -3.90
C GLU A 385 19.42 1.21 -4.75
N THR A 386 20.50 0.61 -5.26
CA THR A 386 20.46 -0.64 -6.05
C THR A 386 19.89 -1.82 -5.27
N TYR A 387 20.11 -1.89 -3.95
CA TYR A 387 19.69 -3.00 -3.11
C TYR A 387 18.34 -2.75 -2.42
N ARG A 388 17.73 -1.58 -2.57
CA ARG A 388 16.48 -1.20 -1.89
C ARG A 388 15.36 -2.22 -2.12
N MET A 389 15.18 -2.70 -3.36
CA MET A 389 14.17 -3.71 -3.66
C MET A 389 14.48 -5.08 -3.05
N LEU A 390 15.76 -5.43 -2.92
CA LEU A 390 16.18 -6.68 -2.29
C LEU A 390 15.92 -6.65 -0.78
N VAL A 391 16.22 -5.53 -0.12
CA VAL A 391 15.89 -5.31 1.30
C VAL A 391 14.37 -5.33 1.50
N PHE A 392 13.60 -4.71 0.61
CA PHE A 392 12.13 -4.75 0.62
C PHE A 392 11.58 -6.18 0.53
N GLY A 393 12.02 -6.97 -0.46
CA GLY A 393 11.56 -8.35 -0.63
C GLY A 393 11.93 -9.22 0.56
N MET A 394 13.14 -9.03 1.10
CA MET A 394 13.61 -9.73 2.29
C MET A 394 12.79 -9.38 3.53
N ALA A 395 12.51 -8.09 3.77
CA ALA A 395 11.67 -7.65 4.89
C ALA A 395 10.26 -8.24 4.81
N MET A 396 9.67 -8.29 3.62
CA MET A 396 8.37 -8.92 3.36
C MET A 396 8.38 -10.43 3.64
N VAL A 397 9.39 -11.15 3.17
CA VAL A 397 9.52 -12.59 3.45
C VAL A 397 9.71 -12.84 4.95
N LEU A 398 10.58 -12.06 5.61
CA LEU A 398 10.84 -12.18 7.04
C LEU A 398 9.58 -11.91 7.88
N ILE A 399 8.80 -10.86 7.57
CA ILE A 399 7.54 -10.62 8.30
C ILE A 399 6.55 -11.76 8.04
N MET A 400 6.46 -12.29 6.82
CA MET A 400 5.53 -13.38 6.51
C MET A 400 5.90 -14.67 7.26
N ILE A 401 7.19 -14.88 7.55
CA ILE A 401 7.67 -16.00 8.36
C ILE A 401 7.41 -15.77 9.86
N TRP A 402 7.77 -14.60 10.39
CA TRP A 402 7.68 -14.33 11.84
C TRP A 402 6.27 -13.94 12.30
N ARG A 403 5.56 -13.14 11.50
CA ARG A 403 4.26 -12.54 11.82
C ARG A 403 3.36 -12.49 10.56
N PRO A 404 2.79 -13.64 10.14
CA PRO A 404 1.98 -13.75 8.92
C PRO A 404 0.70 -12.90 8.90
N ARG A 405 0.33 -12.28 10.03
CA ARG A 405 -0.79 -11.34 10.15
C ARG A 405 -0.37 -9.86 10.10
N GLY A 406 0.91 -9.59 9.84
CA GLY A 406 1.53 -8.26 9.89
C GLY A 406 1.95 -7.82 11.30
N LEU A 407 2.48 -6.60 11.40
CA LEU A 407 3.05 -6.01 12.61
C LEU A 407 2.00 -5.88 13.72
N ILE A 408 0.81 -5.36 13.41
CA ILE A 408 -0.26 -5.05 14.39
C ILE A 408 -1.58 -5.73 14.00
N GLY A 409 -1.50 -6.95 13.48
CA GLY A 409 -2.67 -7.74 13.12
C GLY A 409 -3.48 -8.20 14.34
N HIS A 410 -4.38 -7.35 14.84
CA HIS A 410 -5.40 -7.73 15.83
C HIS A 410 -6.78 -7.70 15.15
N ARG A 411 -7.40 -8.88 15.01
CA ARG A 411 -8.76 -9.01 14.48
C ARG A 411 -9.74 -8.91 15.64
N ALA A 412 -10.30 -7.73 15.85
CA ALA A 412 -11.49 -7.57 16.69
C ALA A 412 -12.70 -7.50 15.75
N PRO A 413 -13.55 -8.55 15.66
CA PRO A 413 -14.80 -8.46 14.92
C PRO A 413 -15.68 -7.36 15.53
N THR A 414 -16.40 -6.66 14.66
CA THR A 414 -17.17 -5.45 15.04
C THR A 414 -18.42 -5.80 15.87
N VAL A 415 -18.89 -7.05 15.82
CA VAL A 415 -20.10 -7.53 16.51
C VAL A 415 -19.84 -8.92 17.10
N TYR A 416 -20.33 -9.12 18.33
CA TYR A 416 -20.27 -10.40 19.04
C TYR A 416 -21.69 -10.83 19.41
N LEU A 417 -22.02 -12.11 19.21
CA LEU A 417 -23.34 -12.65 19.56
C LEU A 417 -23.52 -12.89 21.07
N THR A 418 -22.44 -13.20 21.80
CA THR A 418 -22.57 -13.59 23.22
C THR A 418 -21.50 -12.95 24.12
N LYS A 419 -20.22 -12.97 23.73
CA LYS A 419 -19.11 -12.27 24.41
C LYS A 419 -18.05 -11.85 23.41
N ALA A 420 -17.39 -10.73 23.72
CA ALA A 420 -16.17 -10.32 23.02
C ALA A 420 -15.07 -11.36 23.30
N GLN A 421 -14.87 -12.31 22.39
CA GLN A 421 -13.70 -13.18 22.39
C GLN A 421 -12.71 -12.63 21.36
N ALA A 422 -11.47 -12.43 21.79
CA ALA A 422 -10.37 -12.23 20.85
C ALA A 422 -10.22 -13.54 20.08
N ILE A 423 -10.61 -13.56 18.81
CA ILE A 423 -10.46 -14.76 17.98
C ILE A 423 -8.95 -14.92 17.74
N SER A 424 -8.43 -16.04 18.21
CA SER A 424 -7.00 -16.30 18.18
C SER A 424 -6.48 -16.40 16.74
N SER A 425 -5.17 -16.44 16.64
CA SER A 425 -4.37 -16.69 15.45
C SER A 425 -4.84 -17.87 14.59
N ASP A 426 -5.46 -18.85 15.21
CA ASP A 426 -5.49 -20.20 14.68
C ASP A 426 -6.90 -20.61 14.21
N LEU A 427 -7.95 -20.15 14.91
CA LEU A 427 -9.36 -20.38 14.53
C LEU A 427 -9.70 -19.83 13.13
N VAL A 428 -9.15 -18.67 12.77
CA VAL A 428 -9.37 -18.06 11.43
C VAL A 428 -8.55 -18.72 10.31
N LYS A 429 -7.44 -19.41 10.64
CA LYS A 429 -6.69 -20.17 9.62
C LYS A 429 -7.42 -21.45 9.19
N GLU A 430 -8.30 -21.95 10.04
CA GLU A 430 -9.11 -23.15 9.82
C GLU A 430 -10.49 -22.83 9.21
N GLY A 431 -10.78 -21.55 8.89
CA GLY A 431 -12.09 -21.13 8.39
C GLY A 431 -13.18 -21.13 9.47
N HIS A 432 -12.80 -21.20 10.75
CA HIS A 432 -13.70 -21.12 11.90
C HIS A 432 -13.49 -19.78 12.60
N GLY A 433 -13.88 -18.69 11.94
CA GLY A 433 -13.89 -17.34 12.52
C GLY A 433 -15.20 -17.02 13.21
#